data_AF-A0A0Q7KRF5-F1
#
_entry.id   AF-A0A0Q7KRF5-F1
#
_cell.length_a   1.000
_cell.length_b   1.000
_cell.length_c   1.000
_cell.angle_alpha   90.00
_cell.angle_beta   90.00
_cell.angle_gamma   90.00
#
_symmetry.space_group_name_H-M   'P 1'
#
loop_
_entity.id
_entity.type
_entity.pdbx_description
1 polymer ?
#
loop_
_entity_poly.entity_id
_entity_poly.type
_entity_poly.pdbx_seq_one_letter_code
_entity_poly.pdbx_strand_id
1 'polypeptide(L)'
;MAPANAAPADNVSIQKIAKVKLKNKTKAKVAPKVKIGPAVQLVSKTLTVKKGSKTVAKNKNAVSLKAGSYRVTTTVKYKVLQSSTTLVSDGTTAIPMSCVVTGTELNNVEGYDVTLMFLDCTGAFDGIYKARMAYVNDPFLRSLVGDNIWGDSFLEHPNSVPPVTGTRFAATVKPVDVVLYKTTQTLSVVKSKKASQSLKVVR
;
A
#
# COMPACT_ATOMS: atom_id res chain seq x y z
N MET A 1 3.57 -20.03 5.58
CA MET A 1 2.22 -19.75 5.02
C MET A 1 2.15 -18.25 4.74
N ALA A 2 1.98 -17.83 3.49
CA ALA A 2 1.79 -16.42 3.19
C ALA A 2 0.51 -15.93 3.90
N PRO A 3 0.51 -14.75 4.55
CA PRO A 3 -0.71 -14.21 5.13
C PRO A 3 -1.72 -13.98 3.99
N ALA A 4 -2.90 -14.59 4.10
CA ALA A 4 -4.00 -14.34 3.19
C ALA A 4 -4.45 -12.88 3.38
N ASN A 5 -4.04 -12.01 2.44
CA ASN A 5 -4.40 -10.60 2.53
C ASN A 5 -5.89 -10.46 2.19
N ALA A 6 -6.70 -10.17 3.21
CA ALA A 6 -8.14 -10.03 3.06
C ALA A 6 -8.45 -8.92 2.03
N ALA A 7 -9.30 -9.23 1.05
CA ALA A 7 -9.72 -8.23 0.07
C ALA A 7 -10.33 -7.03 0.81
N PRO A 8 -9.85 -5.80 0.59
CA PRO A 8 -10.38 -4.63 1.28
C PRO A 8 -11.87 -4.47 0.98
N ALA A 9 -12.66 -4.29 2.03
CA ALA A 9 -14.10 -4.22 1.93
C ALA A 9 -14.54 -3.05 1.03
N ASP A 10 -15.50 -3.31 0.15
CA ASP A 10 -16.09 -2.32 -0.78
C ASP A 10 -16.92 -1.28 0.01
N ASN A 11 -16.24 -0.34 0.67
CA ASN A 11 -16.81 0.67 1.55
C ASN A 11 -17.46 1.84 0.76
N VAL A 12 -18.42 1.51 -0.11
CA VAL A 12 -19.20 2.49 -0.88
C VAL A 12 -20.65 2.50 -0.39
N SER A 13 -21.09 3.63 0.13
CA SER A 13 -22.47 3.82 0.58
C SER A 13 -23.15 4.93 -0.23
N ILE A 14 -24.28 4.59 -0.87
CA ILE A 14 -25.16 5.58 -1.50
C ILE A 14 -26.19 5.99 -0.46
N GLN A 15 -26.14 7.26 -0.06
CA GLN A 15 -26.99 7.79 0.99
C GLN A 15 -28.37 8.18 0.46
N LYS A 16 -29.33 8.18 1.38
CA LYS A 16 -30.68 8.66 1.11
C LYS A 16 -30.65 10.14 0.75
N ILE A 17 -31.33 10.51 -0.33
CA ILE A 17 -31.56 11.90 -0.69
C ILE A 17 -32.79 12.37 0.09
N ALA A 18 -32.59 13.35 0.98
CA ALA A 18 -33.67 13.90 1.79
C ALA A 18 -34.77 14.55 0.91
N LYS A 19 -35.99 14.65 1.45
CA LYS A 19 -37.08 15.40 0.81
C LYS A 19 -36.63 16.84 0.58
N VAL A 20 -36.95 17.39 -0.59
CA VAL A 20 -36.53 18.75 -0.95
C VAL A 20 -37.74 19.68 -0.96
N LYS A 21 -37.65 20.81 -0.24
CA LYS A 21 -38.64 21.89 -0.22
C LYS A 21 -38.20 23.03 -1.14
N LEU A 22 -39.12 23.61 -1.88
CA LEU A 22 -38.86 24.71 -2.82
C LEU A 22 -39.03 26.05 -2.10
N LYS A 23 -38.03 26.49 -1.34
CA LYS A 23 -38.03 27.82 -0.68
C LYS A 23 -38.05 28.95 -1.72
N ASN A 24 -39.24 29.37 -2.17
CA ASN A 24 -39.51 30.41 -3.16
C ASN A 24 -38.87 30.17 -4.55
N LYS A 25 -38.44 28.94 -4.85
CA LYS A 25 -37.82 28.57 -6.14
C LYS A 25 -38.77 27.72 -6.97
N THR A 26 -38.66 27.82 -8.30
CA THR A 26 -39.45 26.97 -9.21
C THR A 26 -38.84 25.56 -9.40
N LYS A 27 -37.55 25.39 -9.05
CA LYS A 27 -36.82 24.13 -9.16
C LYS A 27 -35.85 23.92 -7.97
N ALA A 28 -35.63 22.65 -7.64
CA ALA A 28 -34.70 22.19 -6.61
C ALA A 28 -33.56 21.41 -7.26
N LYS A 29 -32.31 21.75 -6.92
CA LYS A 29 -31.12 21.01 -7.35
C LYS A 29 -30.97 19.73 -6.51
N VAL A 30 -30.92 18.60 -7.20
CA VAL A 30 -30.75 17.26 -6.62
C VAL A 30 -29.43 16.69 -7.12
N ALA A 31 -28.60 16.23 -6.20
CA ALA A 31 -27.30 15.62 -6.49
C ALA A 31 -27.15 14.29 -5.73
N PRO A 32 -26.35 13.34 -6.24
CA PRO A 32 -26.05 12.10 -5.52
C PRO A 32 -25.31 12.39 -4.21
N LYS A 33 -25.74 11.73 -3.14
CA LYS A 33 -25.01 11.68 -1.87
C LYS A 33 -24.32 10.32 -1.74
N VAL A 34 -23.00 10.32 -1.67
CA VAL A 34 -22.18 9.10 -1.66
C VAL A 34 -21.09 9.27 -0.60
N LYS A 35 -20.88 8.26 0.23
CA LYS A 35 -19.76 8.14 1.15
C LYS A 35 -18.85 7.01 0.67
N ILE A 36 -17.55 7.28 0.61
CA ILE A 36 -16.51 6.32 0.23
C ILE A 36 -15.54 6.14 1.40
N GLY A 37 -15.00 4.92 1.54
CA GLY A 37 -13.91 4.61 2.48
C GLY A 37 -12.53 5.00 1.93
N PRO A 38 -11.47 4.90 2.75
CA PRO A 38 -10.11 5.33 2.38
C PRO A 38 -9.48 4.48 1.26
N ALA A 39 -9.82 3.19 1.17
CA ALA A 39 -9.32 2.27 0.14
C ALA A 39 -10.14 2.31 -1.17
N VAL A 40 -10.94 3.36 -1.40
CA VAL A 40 -11.82 3.47 -2.58
C VAL A 40 -11.53 4.75 -3.34
N GLN A 41 -11.30 4.61 -4.64
CA GLN A 41 -11.24 5.74 -5.57
C GLN A 41 -12.56 5.88 -6.32
N LEU A 42 -13.21 7.03 -6.17
CA LEU A 42 -14.42 7.35 -6.93
C LEU A 42 -14.05 7.66 -8.39
N VAL A 43 -14.66 6.93 -9.33
CA VAL A 43 -14.50 7.18 -10.77
C VAL A 43 -15.61 8.08 -11.29
N SER A 44 -16.87 7.77 -10.94
CA SER A 44 -18.00 8.63 -11.30
C SER A 44 -19.19 8.44 -10.37
N LYS A 45 -20.01 9.48 -10.25
CA LYS A 45 -21.31 9.44 -9.56
C LYS A 45 -22.34 10.17 -10.40
N THR A 46 -23.40 9.48 -10.80
CA THR A 46 -24.42 10.04 -11.69
C THR A 46 -25.83 9.68 -11.21
N LEU A 47 -26.81 10.48 -11.65
CA LEU A 47 -28.23 10.29 -11.43
C LEU A 47 -28.94 9.99 -12.74
N THR A 48 -29.89 9.07 -12.66
CA THR A 48 -30.99 8.95 -13.62
C THR A 48 -32.30 9.20 -12.87
N VAL A 49 -33.13 10.09 -13.39
CA VAL A 49 -34.38 10.51 -12.76
C VAL A 49 -35.55 10.18 -13.68
N LYS A 50 -36.53 9.45 -13.15
CA LYS A 50 -37.81 9.16 -13.80
C LYS A 50 -38.97 9.82 -13.07
N LYS A 51 -39.95 10.32 -13.82
CA LYS A 51 -41.26 10.77 -13.32
C LYS A 51 -42.32 9.88 -13.95
N GLY A 52 -42.88 8.96 -13.16
CA GLY A 52 -43.64 7.83 -13.72
C GLY A 52 -42.75 6.99 -14.64
N SER A 53 -43.22 6.70 -15.84
CA SER A 53 -42.47 5.96 -16.88
C SER A 53 -41.44 6.82 -17.64
N LYS A 54 -41.60 8.15 -17.64
CA LYS A 54 -40.76 9.08 -18.43
C LYS A 54 -39.43 9.36 -17.76
N THR A 55 -38.33 9.24 -18.51
CA THR A 55 -36.99 9.66 -18.06
C THR A 55 -36.85 11.16 -18.23
N VAL A 56 -36.61 11.86 -17.12
CA VAL A 56 -36.47 13.32 -17.09
C VAL A 56 -35.00 13.74 -17.17
N ALA A 57 -34.10 12.90 -16.65
CA ALA A 57 -32.66 13.08 -16.77
C ALA A 57 -31.95 11.73 -16.70
N LYS A 58 -30.84 11.59 -17.42
CA LYS A 58 -30.03 10.36 -17.45
C LYS A 58 -28.55 10.71 -17.33
N ASN A 59 -27.84 9.95 -16.50
CA ASN A 59 -26.39 10.06 -16.28
C ASN A 59 -25.89 11.48 -15.96
N LYS A 60 -26.63 12.24 -15.14
CA LYS A 60 -26.25 13.62 -14.76
C LYS A 60 -25.66 13.68 -13.35
N ASN A 61 -24.65 14.51 -13.14
CA ASN A 61 -24.04 14.72 -11.80
C ASN A 61 -24.96 15.47 -10.84
N ALA A 62 -25.89 16.27 -11.37
CA ALA A 62 -26.97 16.91 -10.63
C ALA A 62 -28.13 17.22 -11.60
N VAL A 63 -29.34 17.36 -11.07
CA VAL A 63 -30.55 17.67 -11.85
C VAL A 63 -31.42 18.67 -11.09
N SER A 64 -31.94 19.68 -11.78
CA SER A 64 -32.89 20.64 -11.22
C SER A 64 -34.33 20.19 -11.52
N LEU A 65 -35.09 19.82 -10.49
CA LEU A 65 -36.43 19.25 -10.59
C LEU A 65 -37.49 20.24 -10.10
N LYS A 66 -38.65 20.27 -10.78
CA LYS A 66 -39.85 20.96 -10.30
C LYS A 66 -40.50 20.15 -9.17
N ALA A 67 -41.54 20.70 -8.55
CA ALA A 67 -42.37 19.95 -7.61
C ALA A 67 -42.95 18.67 -8.26
N GLY A 68 -42.97 17.58 -7.50
CA GLY A 68 -43.46 16.28 -7.96
C GLY A 68 -42.78 15.10 -7.29
N SER A 69 -43.27 13.91 -7.63
CA SER A 69 -42.72 12.62 -7.19
C SER A 69 -41.84 12.03 -8.30
N TYR A 70 -40.66 11.57 -7.92
CA TYR A 70 -39.64 11.06 -8.83
C TYR A 70 -39.04 9.76 -8.30
N ARG A 71 -38.58 8.90 -9.22
CA ARG A 71 -37.67 7.79 -8.91
C ARG A 71 -36.26 8.21 -9.33
N VAL A 72 -35.35 8.29 -8.37
CA VAL A 72 -33.96 8.70 -8.57
C VAL A 72 -33.07 7.49 -8.40
N THR A 73 -32.38 7.11 -9.47
CA THR A 73 -31.36 6.06 -9.45
C THR A 73 -29.99 6.72 -9.45
N THR A 74 -29.23 6.49 -8.39
CA THR A 74 -27.82 6.88 -8.31
C THR A 74 -26.97 5.71 -8.79
N THR A 75 -26.04 5.99 -9.70
CA THR A 75 -25.01 5.04 -10.14
C THR A 75 -23.65 5.58 -9.73
N VAL A 76 -22.87 4.76 -9.04
CA VAL A 76 -21.51 5.07 -8.60
C VAL A 76 -20.56 4.07 -9.24
N LYS A 77 -19.57 4.56 -9.99
CA LYS A 77 -18.44 3.77 -10.47
C LYS A 77 -17.23 4.07 -9.60
N TYR A 78 -16.50 3.04 -9.21
CA TYR A 78 -15.38 3.17 -8.28
C TYR A 78 -14.34 2.06 -8.52
N LYS A 79 -13.11 2.31 -8.08
CA LYS A 79 -12.06 1.29 -7.97
C LYS A 79 -11.73 1.09 -6.49
N VAL A 80 -11.30 -0.11 -6.14
CA VAL A 80 -10.88 -0.45 -4.78
C VAL A 80 -9.38 -0.71 -4.81
N LEU A 81 -8.65 -0.12 -3.88
CA LEU A 81 -7.23 -0.36 -3.72
C LEU A 81 -7.05 -1.80 -3.24
N GLN A 82 -6.45 -2.66 -4.05
CA GLN A 82 -6.15 -4.04 -3.71
C GLN A 82 -4.67 -4.14 -3.33
N SER A 83 -4.40 -4.87 -2.25
CA SER A 83 -3.03 -5.19 -1.84
C SER A 83 -2.74 -6.63 -2.22
N SER A 84 -1.62 -6.84 -2.90
CA SER A 84 -1.08 -8.17 -3.16
C SER A 84 0.29 -8.27 -2.51
N THR A 85 0.61 -9.44 -1.97
CA THR A 85 1.89 -9.73 -1.35
C THR A 85 2.58 -10.81 -2.17
N THR A 86 3.76 -10.49 -2.68
CA THR A 86 4.59 -11.43 -3.45
C THR A 86 5.79 -11.84 -2.63
N LEU A 87 6.11 -13.13 -2.64
CA LEU A 87 7.34 -13.65 -2.07
C LEU A 87 8.54 -13.06 -2.83
N VAL A 88 9.52 -12.54 -2.10
CA VAL A 88 10.76 -12.00 -2.65
C VAL A 88 11.91 -12.96 -2.40
N SER A 89 11.98 -13.52 -1.20
CA SER A 89 12.90 -14.60 -0.84
C SER A 89 12.31 -15.40 0.32
N ASP A 90 12.50 -16.72 0.29
CA ASP A 90 12.16 -17.66 1.35
C ASP A 90 13.36 -18.01 2.24
N GLY A 91 14.46 -17.26 2.12
CA GLY A 91 15.72 -17.54 2.80
C GLY A 91 16.61 -18.54 2.05
N THR A 92 16.14 -19.11 0.94
CA THR A 92 17.00 -19.94 0.06
C THR A 92 17.60 -19.13 -1.09
N THR A 93 16.89 -18.08 -1.53
CA THR A 93 17.29 -17.25 -2.67
C THR A 93 17.97 -15.97 -2.20
N ALA A 94 19.17 -15.70 -2.71
CA ALA A 94 19.86 -14.45 -2.45
C ALA A 94 19.30 -13.32 -3.33
N ILE A 95 19.19 -12.12 -2.76
CA ILE A 95 18.62 -10.95 -3.42
C ILE A 95 19.51 -9.73 -3.23
N PRO A 96 19.53 -8.79 -4.19
CA PRO A 96 20.27 -7.54 -4.04
C PRO A 96 19.64 -6.67 -2.94
N MET A 97 20.49 -6.14 -2.07
CA MET A 97 20.10 -5.23 -0.99
C MET A 97 21.01 -4.00 -0.92
N SER A 98 20.46 -2.90 -0.42
CA SER A 98 21.19 -1.72 0.03
C SER A 98 21.19 -1.70 1.55
N CYS A 99 22.38 -1.73 2.14
CA CYS A 99 22.58 -1.82 3.57
C CYS A 99 23.21 -0.53 4.12
N VAL A 100 22.94 -0.27 5.40
CA VAL A 100 23.59 0.79 6.18
C VAL A 100 24.09 0.22 7.50
N VAL A 101 25.31 0.58 7.89
CA VAL A 101 25.84 0.29 9.23
C VAL A 101 25.10 1.18 10.22
N THR A 102 24.32 0.59 11.12
CA THR A 102 23.51 1.32 12.12
C THR A 102 24.16 1.38 13.49
N GLY A 103 25.12 0.51 13.75
CA GLY A 103 25.90 0.51 14.98
C GLY A 103 27.11 -0.39 14.86
N THR A 104 28.05 -0.20 15.79
CA THR A 104 29.25 -1.01 15.91
C THR A 104 29.51 -1.36 17.37
N GLU A 105 30.12 -2.52 17.60
CA GLU A 105 30.45 -3.02 18.93
C GLU A 105 31.76 -3.80 18.87
N LEU A 106 32.70 -3.46 19.75
CA LEU A 106 33.93 -4.23 19.89
C LEU A 106 33.63 -5.54 20.62
N ASN A 107 34.08 -6.65 20.05
CA ASN A 107 33.96 -7.98 20.63
C ASN A 107 35.31 -8.69 20.57
N ASN A 108 35.49 -9.66 21.45
CA ASN A 108 36.64 -10.55 21.41
C ASN A 108 36.15 -11.97 21.04
N VAL A 109 36.61 -12.49 19.92
CA VAL A 109 36.27 -13.83 19.43
C VAL A 109 37.55 -14.64 19.35
N GLU A 110 37.63 -15.69 20.17
CA GLU A 110 38.79 -16.61 20.22
C GLU A 110 40.14 -15.89 20.44
N GLY A 111 40.15 -14.80 21.20
CA GLY A 111 41.35 -14.03 21.51
C GLY A 111 41.63 -12.88 20.53
N TYR A 112 40.79 -12.69 19.51
CA TYR A 112 40.95 -11.62 18.54
C TYR A 112 39.88 -10.54 18.68
N ASP A 113 40.31 -9.29 18.63
CA ASP A 113 39.41 -8.13 18.64
C ASP A 113 38.76 -7.95 17.28
N VAL A 114 37.44 -8.13 17.24
CA VAL A 114 36.61 -7.94 16.06
C VAL A 114 35.59 -6.83 16.33
N THR A 115 35.34 -5.99 15.33
CA THR A 115 34.26 -5.01 15.42
C THR A 115 33.02 -5.58 14.76
N LEU A 116 32.02 -5.96 15.56
CA LEU A 116 30.71 -6.31 15.04
C LEU A 116 30.02 -5.05 14.52
N MET A 117 29.48 -5.13 13.32
CA MET A 117 28.62 -4.13 12.69
C MET A 117 27.19 -4.66 12.64
N PHE A 118 26.26 -3.81 13.05
CA PHE A 118 24.83 -4.02 12.88
C PHE A 118 24.39 -3.34 11.60
N LEU A 119 23.63 -4.07 10.78
CA LEU A 119 23.24 -3.64 9.44
C LEU A 119 21.72 -3.57 9.33
N ASP A 120 21.22 -2.47 8.79
CA ASP A 120 19.85 -2.37 8.31
C ASP A 120 19.87 -2.41 6.78
N CYS A 121 19.31 -3.46 6.20
CA CYS A 121 19.27 -3.72 4.77
C CYS A 121 17.85 -3.54 4.22
N THR A 122 17.76 -2.91 3.07
CA THR A 122 16.53 -2.69 2.31
C THR A 122 16.69 -3.22 0.89
N GLY A 123 15.59 -3.55 0.22
CA GLY A 123 15.65 -4.09 -1.13
C GLY A 123 14.27 -4.19 -1.77
N ALA A 124 14.11 -5.13 -2.69
CA ALA A 124 12.84 -5.40 -3.37
C ALA A 124 11.76 -6.06 -2.48
N PHE A 125 11.75 -5.76 -1.17
CA PHE A 125 10.83 -6.26 -0.15
C PHE A 125 10.31 -5.09 0.71
N ASP A 126 9.42 -5.38 1.66
CA ASP A 126 8.92 -4.40 2.62
C ASP A 126 9.66 -4.50 3.95
N GLY A 127 9.89 -3.33 4.57
CA GLY A 127 10.56 -3.25 5.86
C GLY A 127 12.08 -3.26 5.74
N ILE A 128 12.73 -3.69 6.83
CA ILE A 128 14.18 -3.69 7.00
C ILE A 128 14.60 -5.11 7.40
N TYR A 129 15.55 -5.68 6.66
CA TYR A 129 16.26 -6.89 7.04
C TYR A 129 17.44 -6.51 7.93
N LYS A 130 17.49 -7.07 9.13
CA LYS A 130 18.60 -6.81 10.07
C LYS A 130 19.65 -7.90 9.93
N ALA A 131 20.88 -7.48 9.65
CA ALA A 131 22.01 -8.38 9.51
C ALA A 131 23.17 -7.96 10.41
N ARG A 132 24.17 -8.83 10.52
CA ARG A 132 25.42 -8.57 11.24
C ARG A 132 26.60 -8.95 10.37
N MET A 133 27.71 -8.26 10.58
CA MET A 133 29.00 -8.49 9.92
C MET A 133 30.10 -8.22 10.94
N ALA A 134 31.23 -8.93 10.89
CA ALA A 134 32.41 -8.56 11.67
C ALA A 134 33.45 -7.89 10.78
N TYR A 135 34.06 -6.80 11.28
CA TYR A 135 35.25 -6.19 10.69
C TYR A 135 36.47 -6.59 11.50
N VAL A 136 37.51 -7.02 10.81
CA VAL A 136 38.75 -7.49 11.41
C VAL A 136 39.84 -6.47 11.10
N ASN A 137 40.38 -5.83 12.14
CA ASN A 137 41.48 -4.86 12.01
C ASN A 137 42.84 -5.47 12.38
N ASP A 138 43.00 -6.78 12.20
CA ASP A 138 44.24 -7.49 12.44
C ASP A 138 44.84 -7.95 11.09
N PRO A 139 46.08 -7.57 10.75
CA PRO A 139 46.69 -7.93 9.46
C PRO A 139 46.81 -9.44 9.22
N PHE A 140 47.07 -10.22 10.28
CA PHE A 140 47.23 -11.67 10.17
C PHE A 140 45.88 -12.32 9.89
N LEU A 141 44.85 -11.99 10.66
CA LEU A 141 43.50 -12.49 10.42
C LEU A 141 42.93 -12.00 9.07
N ARG A 142 43.15 -10.74 8.68
CA ARG A 142 42.70 -10.23 7.38
C ARG A 142 43.23 -11.05 6.22
N SER A 143 44.46 -11.58 6.32
CA SER A 143 45.02 -12.48 5.30
C SER A 143 44.29 -13.83 5.20
N LEU A 144 43.63 -14.27 6.27
CA LEU A 144 42.92 -15.54 6.37
C LEU A 144 41.44 -15.41 6.00
N VAL A 145 40.78 -14.36 6.48
CA VAL A 145 39.30 -14.21 6.40
C VAL A 145 38.83 -12.96 5.65
N GLY A 146 39.76 -12.13 5.18
CA GLY A 146 39.48 -10.82 4.58
C GLY A 146 39.19 -9.72 5.61
N ASP A 147 38.89 -8.53 5.10
CA ASP A 147 38.60 -7.32 5.91
C ASP A 147 37.28 -7.44 6.69
N ASN A 148 36.35 -8.19 6.13
CA ASN A 148 35.01 -8.38 6.65
C ASN A 148 34.66 -9.86 6.65
N ILE A 149 34.28 -10.37 7.83
CA ILE A 149 33.68 -11.70 7.97
C ILE A 149 32.17 -11.53 7.85
N TRP A 150 31.63 -12.12 6.79
CA TRP A 150 30.19 -12.19 6.58
C TRP A 150 29.67 -13.52 7.10
N GLY A 151 28.48 -13.50 7.71
CA GLY A 151 27.78 -14.75 7.99
C GLY A 151 27.26 -15.41 6.71
N ASP A 152 26.66 -16.59 6.83
CA ASP A 152 26.08 -17.40 5.74
C ASP A 152 25.02 -16.67 4.89
N SER A 153 24.63 -15.47 5.31
CA SER A 153 23.67 -14.62 4.64
C SER A 153 24.24 -13.82 3.45
N PHE A 154 25.53 -13.87 3.15
CA PHE A 154 26.11 -13.05 2.06
C PHE A 154 26.87 -13.94 1.08
N LEU A 155 26.57 -13.80 -0.23
CA LEU A 155 27.22 -14.60 -1.28
C LEU A 155 28.53 -13.99 -1.78
N GLU A 156 28.65 -12.67 -1.68
CA GLU A 156 29.82 -11.93 -2.11
C GLU A 156 30.37 -11.20 -0.89
N HIS A 157 31.69 -11.16 -0.77
CA HIS A 157 32.38 -10.26 0.14
C HIS A 157 32.51 -8.93 -0.61
N PRO A 158 31.61 -7.94 -0.47
CA PRO A 158 31.83 -6.63 -1.06
C PRO A 158 33.15 -6.05 -0.54
N ASN A 159 33.72 -5.10 -1.27
CA ASN A 159 34.91 -4.36 -0.86
C ASN A 159 34.83 -3.95 0.62
N SER A 160 36.00 -3.91 1.29
CA SER A 160 36.19 -3.47 2.67
C SER A 160 35.14 -2.43 3.12
N VAL A 161 34.18 -2.87 3.94
CA VAL A 161 33.18 -1.99 4.54
C VAL A 161 33.72 -1.51 5.88
N PRO A 162 34.05 -0.20 6.03
CA PRO A 162 34.57 0.30 7.28
C PRO A 162 33.50 0.25 8.39
N PRO A 163 33.89 -0.04 9.65
CA PRO A 163 32.99 -0.09 10.79
C PRO A 163 32.60 1.31 11.29
N VAL A 164 32.00 2.09 10.39
CA VAL A 164 31.57 3.46 10.65
C VAL A 164 30.06 3.52 10.49
N THR A 165 29.36 3.94 11.55
CA THR A 165 27.91 4.12 11.52
C THR A 165 27.53 5.13 10.43
N GLY A 166 26.52 4.79 9.64
CA GLY A 166 26.07 5.56 8.48
C GLY A 166 26.70 5.13 7.16
N THR A 167 27.73 4.28 7.17
CA THR A 167 28.31 3.71 5.93
C THR A 167 27.25 2.93 5.16
N ARG A 168 27.09 3.25 3.87
CA ARG A 168 26.14 2.61 2.97
C ARG A 168 26.87 1.77 1.93
N PHE A 169 26.32 0.61 1.61
CA PHE A 169 26.87 -0.27 0.58
C PHE A 169 25.76 -1.14 -0.03
N ALA A 170 26.05 -1.73 -1.18
CA ALA A 170 25.19 -2.72 -1.82
C ALA A 170 25.80 -4.11 -1.67
N ALA A 171 24.97 -5.12 -1.46
CA ALA A 171 25.40 -6.52 -1.35
C ALA A 171 24.31 -7.48 -1.82
N THR A 172 24.72 -8.68 -2.23
CA THR A 172 23.81 -9.79 -2.51
C THR A 172 23.64 -10.63 -1.26
N VAL A 173 22.43 -10.63 -0.70
CA VAL A 173 22.13 -11.19 0.62
C VAL A 173 21.11 -12.32 0.52
N LYS A 174 21.44 -13.47 1.07
CA LYS A 174 20.55 -14.57 1.37
C LYS A 174 19.98 -14.38 2.78
N PRO A 175 18.69 -14.01 2.94
CA PRO A 175 18.11 -13.74 4.26
C PRO A 175 17.80 -15.06 4.99
N VAL A 176 18.83 -15.72 5.51
CA VAL A 176 18.69 -17.00 6.20
C VAL A 176 17.69 -16.86 7.36
N ASP A 177 16.79 -17.84 7.49
CA ASP A 177 15.73 -17.89 8.52
C ASP A 177 14.67 -16.78 8.47
N VAL A 178 14.65 -15.95 7.42
CA VAL A 178 13.64 -14.90 7.25
C VAL A 178 13.01 -14.97 5.86
N VAL A 179 11.68 -15.00 5.83
CA VAL A 179 10.92 -14.89 4.59
C VAL A 179 10.61 -13.43 4.31
N LEU A 180 11.07 -12.93 3.16
CA LEU A 180 10.89 -11.56 2.73
C LEU A 180 9.77 -11.47 1.68
N TYR A 181 8.92 -10.47 1.85
CA TYR A 181 7.76 -10.23 1.00
C TYR A 181 7.73 -8.78 0.50
N LYS A 182 7.09 -8.58 -0.65
CA LYS A 182 6.77 -7.25 -1.18
C LYS A 182 5.27 -7.08 -1.30
N THR A 183 4.75 -6.02 -0.71
CA THR A 183 3.35 -5.61 -0.85
C THR A 183 3.25 -4.57 -1.94
N THR A 184 2.42 -4.85 -2.94
CA THR A 184 2.07 -3.91 -4.00
C THR A 184 0.61 -3.54 -3.87
N GLN A 185 0.32 -2.24 -3.98
CA GLN A 185 -1.04 -1.72 -3.99
C GLN A 185 -1.42 -1.27 -5.40
N THR A 186 -2.51 -1.82 -5.93
CA THR A 186 -3.03 -1.45 -7.24
C THR A 186 -4.51 -1.14 -7.16
N LEU A 187 -4.99 -0.28 -8.05
CA LEU A 187 -6.42 -0.02 -8.14
C LEU A 187 -7.07 -1.14 -8.96
N SER A 188 -8.10 -1.75 -8.40
CA SER A 188 -8.89 -2.78 -9.05
C SER A 188 -9.51 -2.30 -10.36
N VAL A 189 -10.06 -3.25 -11.11
CA VAL A 189 -11.02 -2.96 -12.18
C VAL A 189 -12.19 -2.12 -11.66
N VAL A 190 -12.79 -1.33 -12.54
CA VAL A 190 -13.90 -0.43 -12.19
C VAL A 190 -15.13 -1.24 -11.83
N LYS A 191 -15.57 -1.14 -10.57
CA LYS A 191 -16.82 -1.67 -10.05
C LYS A 191 -17.95 -0.64 -10.17
N SER A 192 -19.19 -1.10 -10.04
CA SER A 192 -20.40 -0.26 -10.12
C SER A 192 -21.40 -0.61 -9.02
N LYS A 193 -21.92 0.40 -8.33
CA LYS A 193 -23.00 0.27 -7.35
C LYS A 193 -24.17 1.17 -7.76
N LYS A 194 -25.38 0.63 -7.68
CA LYS A 194 -26.61 1.36 -8.01
C LYS A 194 -27.58 1.31 -6.84
N ALA A 195 -28.24 2.43 -6.59
CA ALA A 195 -29.35 2.48 -5.64
C ALA A 195 -30.46 3.35 -6.21
N SER A 196 -31.69 2.86 -6.13
CA SER A 196 -32.88 3.59 -6.54
C SER A 196 -33.71 3.97 -5.34
N GLN A 197 -34.17 5.21 -5.29
CA GLN A 197 -34.98 5.73 -4.20
C GLN A 197 -36.07 6.67 -4.72
N SER A 198 -37.17 6.75 -3.99
CA SER A 198 -38.24 7.70 -4.25
C SER A 198 -37.87 9.07 -3.68
N LEU A 199 -38.08 10.12 -4.46
CA LEU A 199 -37.85 11.51 -4.09
C LEU A 199 -39.13 12.31 -4.28
N LYS A 200 -39.56 13.03 -3.23
CA LYS A 200 -40.64 14.00 -3.30
C LYS A 200 -40.06 15.39 -3.21
N VAL A 201 -40.30 16.20 -4.23
CA VAL A 201 -40.02 17.64 -4.24
C VAL A 201 -41.34 18.34 -3.95
N VAL A 202 -41.42 19.03 -2.83
CA VAL A 202 -42.62 19.75 -2.39
C VAL A 202 -42.44 21.25 -2.55
N ARG A 203 -43.55 21.98 -2.68
CA ARG A 203 -43.54 23.42 -2.53
C ARG A 203 -43.15 23.76 -1.10
#